data_AF-X6JCV3-F1
#
_entry.id   AF-X6JCV3-F1
#
_cell.length_a   1.000
_cell.length_b   1.000
_cell.length_c   1.000
_cell.angle_alpha   90.00
_cell.angle_beta   90.00
_cell.angle_gamma   90.00
#
_symmetry.space_group_name_H-M   'P 1'
#
loop_
_entity.id
_entity.type
_entity.pdbx_description
1 polymer ?
#
loop_
_entity_poly.entity_id
_entity_poly.type
_entity_poly.pdbx_seq_one_letter_code
_entity_poly.pdbx_strand_id
1 'polypeptide(L)'
;MSREFSKISPKVWRSKRFRHLPSDDARFLLLYILTSEHQTSAGCFRMPDAYAASDLAWPTDKMRTARGHLVEGGLIAFDASTDEYFVIGWFVHNKPMNASHQKSIVRVVADIESDAVREVAEAELQPALIPSTVETLSGSRLGTSVYMNRRAAS
;
A
#
# COMPACT_ATOMS: atom_id res chain seq x y z
N MET A 1 -9.95 14.93 7.17
CA MET A 1 -10.99 14.51 6.20
C MET A 1 -10.73 13.06 5.88
N SER A 2 -11.74 12.20 6.08
CA SER A 2 -11.72 10.83 5.57
C SER A 2 -11.76 10.85 4.04
N ARG A 3 -11.21 9.82 3.40
CA ARG A 3 -11.24 9.68 1.95
C ARG A 3 -12.66 9.31 1.51
N GLU A 4 -13.26 10.09 0.61
CA GLU A 4 -14.61 9.80 0.11
C GLU A 4 -14.64 8.64 -0.91
N PHE A 5 -13.61 8.52 -1.75
CA PHE A 5 -13.51 7.45 -2.74
C PHE A 5 -12.07 7.08 -3.06
N SER A 6 -11.86 5.82 -3.43
CA SER A 6 -10.60 5.30 -3.96
C SER A 6 -10.65 5.14 -5.48
N LYS A 7 -9.55 5.45 -6.17
CA LYS A 7 -9.45 5.24 -7.62
C LYS A 7 -9.15 3.78 -7.90
N ILE A 8 -10.05 3.10 -8.61
CA ILE A 8 -9.80 1.76 -9.17
C ILE A 8 -9.65 1.90 -10.68
N SER A 9 -8.50 1.51 -11.21
CA SER A 9 -8.32 1.49 -12.66
C SER A 9 -9.15 0.38 -13.29
N PRO A 10 -9.89 0.63 -14.39
CA PRO A 10 -10.53 -0.44 -15.17
C PRO A 10 -9.55 -1.51 -15.67
N LYS A 11 -8.24 -1.20 -15.68
CA LYS A 11 -7.17 -2.15 -15.99
C LYS A 11 -7.05 -3.29 -14.96
N VAL A 12 -7.68 -3.20 -13.79
CA VAL A 12 -7.73 -4.31 -12.81
C VAL A 12 -8.23 -5.61 -13.46
N TRP A 13 -9.23 -5.53 -14.34
CA TRP A 13 -9.78 -6.67 -15.07
C TRP A 13 -8.83 -7.27 -16.12
N ARG A 14 -7.74 -6.57 -16.44
CA ARG A 14 -6.67 -7.05 -17.34
C ARG A 14 -5.39 -7.41 -16.58
N SER A 15 -5.34 -7.13 -15.28
CA SER A 15 -4.18 -7.41 -14.44
C SER A 15 -3.96 -8.91 -14.36
N LYS A 16 -2.74 -9.36 -14.70
CA LYS A 16 -2.38 -10.77 -14.60
C LYS A 16 -2.51 -11.26 -13.16
N ARG A 17 -1.95 -10.54 -12.18
CA ARG A 17 -2.03 -10.93 -10.75
C ARG A 17 -3.47 -11.07 -10.25
N PHE A 18 -4.36 -10.14 -10.63
CA PHE A 18 -5.78 -10.21 -10.25
C PHE A 18 -6.50 -11.40 -10.89
N ARG A 19 -6.26 -11.63 -12.18
CA ARG A 19 -6.89 -12.74 -12.92
C ARG A 19 -6.39 -14.12 -12.47
N HIS A 20 -5.15 -14.22 -11.99
CA HIS A 20 -4.59 -15.48 -11.47
C HIS A 20 -5.01 -15.81 -10.04
N LEU A 21 -5.74 -14.92 -9.36
CA LEU A 21 -6.30 -15.26 -8.04
C LEU A 21 -7.18 -16.51 -8.15
N PRO A 22 -6.99 -17.50 -7.26
CA PRO A 22 -7.61 -18.82 -7.36
C PRO A 22 -9.09 -18.83 -6.98
N SER A 23 -9.61 -17.74 -6.40
CA SER A 23 -10.98 -17.63 -5.92
C SER A 23 -11.58 -16.26 -6.22
N ASP A 24 -12.86 -16.24 -6.56
CA ASP A 24 -13.64 -15.01 -6.69
C ASP A 24 -13.81 -14.29 -5.33
N ASP A 25 -13.73 -15.00 -4.21
CA ASP A 25 -13.70 -14.39 -2.88
C ASP A 25 -12.44 -13.53 -2.70
N ALA A 26 -11.29 -13.99 -3.18
CA ALA A 26 -10.07 -13.17 -3.13
C ALA A 26 -10.22 -11.91 -3.98
N ARG A 27 -10.81 -12.04 -5.18
CA ARG A 27 -11.07 -10.89 -6.06
C ARG A 27 -12.05 -9.90 -5.40
N PHE A 28 -13.11 -10.40 -4.79
CA PHE A 28 -14.10 -9.58 -4.09
C PHE A 28 -13.48 -8.89 -2.86
N LEU A 29 -12.69 -9.61 -2.07
CA LEU A 29 -11.98 -9.05 -0.93
C LEU A 29 -11.01 -7.94 -1.35
N LEU A 30 -10.28 -8.10 -2.46
CA LEU A 30 -9.44 -7.02 -2.98
C LEU A 30 -10.25 -5.77 -3.30
N LEU A 31 -11.37 -5.93 -4.01
CA LEU A 31 -12.23 -4.79 -4.35
C LEU A 31 -12.77 -4.13 -3.08
N TYR A 32 -13.21 -4.91 -2.10
CA TYR A 32 -13.60 -4.40 -0.78
C TYR A 32 -12.46 -3.62 -0.11
N ILE A 33 -11.24 -4.17 0.00
CA ILE A 33 -10.06 -3.50 0.59
C ILE A 33 -9.74 -2.16 -0.11
N LEU A 34 -9.95 -2.10 -1.43
CA LEU A 34 -9.72 -0.88 -2.20
C LEU A 34 -10.78 0.20 -1.91
N THR A 35 -12.00 -0.20 -1.56
CA THR A 35 -13.15 0.71 -1.43
C THR A 35 -13.71 0.88 -0.01
N SER A 36 -13.28 0.06 0.95
CA SER A 36 -13.80 0.06 2.32
C SER A 36 -13.46 1.36 3.04
N GLU A 37 -14.25 1.70 4.07
CA GLU A 37 -14.04 2.89 4.88
C GLU A 37 -12.69 2.92 5.61
N HIS A 38 -12.07 1.77 5.81
CA HIS A 38 -10.74 1.65 6.40
C HIS A 38 -9.62 2.22 5.52
N GLN A 39 -9.85 2.36 4.21
CA GLN A 39 -8.81 2.72 3.27
C GLN A 39 -8.37 4.19 3.44
N THR A 40 -7.06 4.42 3.37
CA THR A 40 -6.46 5.76 3.57
C THR A 40 -5.93 6.33 2.25
N SER A 41 -5.33 7.52 2.27
CA SER A 41 -4.56 7.99 1.11
C SER A 41 -3.20 7.30 0.96
N ALA A 42 -2.69 6.69 2.04
CA ALA A 42 -1.41 6.00 2.08
C ALA A 42 -1.47 4.56 1.55
N GLY A 43 -2.68 4.00 1.34
CA GLY A 43 -2.83 2.63 0.84
C GLY A 43 -2.65 1.56 1.91
N CYS A 44 -2.45 1.98 3.16
CA CYS A 44 -2.32 1.13 4.34
C CYS A 44 -3.34 1.51 5.41
N PHE A 45 -3.68 0.53 6.24
CA PHE A 45 -4.62 0.66 7.35
C PHE A 45 -4.55 -0.59 8.24
N ARG A 46 -5.09 -0.48 9.46
CA ARG A 46 -5.31 -1.61 10.37
C ARG A 46 -6.76 -2.07 10.30
N MET A 47 -6.99 -3.38 10.16
CA MET A 47 -8.32 -3.99 10.10
C MET A 47 -8.29 -5.47 10.51
N PRO A 48 -8.74 -5.83 11.73
CA PRO A 48 -8.84 -7.24 12.12
C PRO A 48 -9.73 -8.05 11.16
N ASP A 49 -9.36 -9.31 10.91
CA ASP A 49 -10.08 -10.19 9.98
C ASP A 49 -11.60 -10.28 10.30
N ALA A 50 -11.96 -10.22 11.59
CA ALA A 50 -13.35 -10.26 12.04
C ALA A 50 -14.19 -9.05 11.59
N TYR A 51 -13.56 -7.87 11.41
CA TYR A 51 -14.27 -6.67 10.97
C TYR A 51 -14.63 -6.80 9.49
N ALA A 52 -13.65 -7.16 8.65
CA ALA A 52 -13.90 -7.43 7.24
C ALA A 52 -14.89 -8.58 7.04
N ALA A 53 -14.78 -9.63 7.86
CA ALA A 53 -15.73 -10.74 7.82
C ALA A 53 -17.16 -10.29 8.14
N SER A 54 -17.33 -9.40 9.13
CA SER A 54 -18.63 -8.81 9.46
C SER A 54 -19.20 -8.01 8.29
N ASP A 55 -18.41 -7.09 7.71
CA ASP A 55 -18.85 -6.24 6.60
C ASP A 55 -19.24 -7.04 5.35
N LEU A 56 -18.51 -8.12 5.08
CA LEU A 56 -18.75 -8.99 3.93
C LEU A 56 -19.81 -10.06 4.21
N ALA A 57 -20.33 -10.15 5.44
CA ALA A 57 -21.18 -11.23 5.95
C ALA A 57 -20.58 -12.63 5.69
N TRP A 58 -19.28 -12.77 5.94
CA TRP A 58 -18.50 -14.00 5.72
C TRP A 58 -18.13 -14.69 7.03
N PRO A 59 -17.96 -16.02 7.01
CA PRO A 59 -17.20 -16.71 8.05
C PRO A 59 -15.75 -16.20 8.08
N THR A 60 -15.17 -16.04 9.27
CA THR A 60 -13.79 -15.54 9.43
C THR A 60 -12.75 -16.41 8.70
N ASP A 61 -12.94 -17.73 8.66
CA ASP A 61 -12.03 -18.63 7.94
C ASP A 61 -12.06 -18.42 6.42
N LYS A 62 -13.23 -18.05 5.87
CA LYS A 62 -13.37 -17.67 4.47
C LYS A 62 -12.61 -16.37 4.18
N MET A 63 -12.75 -15.36 5.05
CA MET A 63 -12.01 -14.10 4.97
C MET A 63 -10.50 -14.35 4.99
N ARG A 64 -10.01 -15.13 5.96
CA ARG A 64 -8.59 -15.51 6.11
C ARG A 64 -8.04 -16.20 4.87
N THR A 65 -8.80 -17.16 4.32
CA THR A 65 -8.41 -17.88 3.10
C THR A 65 -8.32 -16.93 1.91
N ALA A 66 -9.30 -16.06 1.73
CA ALA A 66 -9.29 -15.05 0.67
C ALA A 66 -8.11 -14.07 0.82
N ARG A 67 -7.80 -13.62 2.04
CA ARG A 67 -6.64 -12.78 2.35
C ARG A 67 -5.33 -13.48 2.03
N GLY A 68 -5.20 -14.76 2.40
CA GLY A 68 -4.03 -15.59 2.08
C GLY A 68 -3.72 -15.58 0.57
N HIS A 69 -4.74 -15.78 -0.27
CA HIS A 69 -4.58 -15.70 -1.72
C HIS A 69 -4.11 -14.32 -2.21
N LEU A 70 -4.54 -13.23 -1.57
CA LEU A 70 -4.10 -11.88 -1.93
C LEU A 70 -2.63 -11.63 -1.57
N VAL A 71 -2.18 -12.15 -0.42
CA VAL A 71 -0.78 -12.09 0.00
C VAL A 71 0.10 -12.93 -0.94
N GLU A 72 -0.27 -14.19 -1.19
CA GLU A 72 0.45 -15.09 -2.10
C GLU A 72 0.50 -14.55 -3.53
N GLY A 73 -0.57 -13.91 -3.99
CA GLY A 73 -0.63 -13.28 -5.30
C GLY A 73 0.12 -11.93 -5.42
N GLY A 74 0.69 -11.43 -4.32
CA GLY A 74 1.39 -10.15 -4.27
C GLY A 74 0.50 -8.95 -4.59
N LEU A 75 -0.76 -8.98 -4.13
CA LEU A 75 -1.70 -7.85 -4.26
C LEU A 75 -1.76 -7.01 -2.99
N ILE A 76 -1.44 -7.60 -1.84
CA ILE A 76 -1.32 -6.91 -0.55
C ILE A 76 -0.09 -7.40 0.21
N ALA A 77 0.46 -6.55 1.06
CA ALA A 77 1.25 -6.97 2.22
C ALA A 77 0.33 -6.99 3.44
N PHE A 78 0.53 -7.96 4.34
CA PHE A 78 -0.29 -8.10 5.54
C PHE A 78 0.51 -8.73 6.69
N ASP A 79 0.27 -8.27 7.91
CA ASP A 79 0.79 -8.86 9.14
C ASP A 79 -0.35 -9.26 10.09
N ALA A 80 -0.37 -10.54 10.48
CA ALA A 80 -1.39 -11.10 11.34
C ALA A 80 -1.29 -10.68 12.82
N SER A 81 -0.12 -10.19 13.25
CA SER A 81 0.09 -9.76 14.63
C SER A 81 -0.42 -8.34 14.89
N THR A 82 -0.38 -7.47 13.87
CA THR A 82 -0.81 -6.07 13.96
C THR A 82 -2.14 -5.80 13.25
N ASP A 83 -2.63 -6.75 12.45
CA ASP A 83 -3.80 -6.63 11.56
C ASP A 83 -3.64 -5.52 10.51
N GLU A 84 -2.40 -5.24 10.07
CA GLU A 84 -2.10 -4.15 9.15
C GLU A 84 -1.96 -4.63 7.71
N TYR A 85 -2.51 -3.83 6.80
CA TYR A 85 -2.52 -4.06 5.36
C TYR A 85 -1.75 -2.96 4.67
N PHE A 86 -1.13 -3.30 3.54
CA PHE A 86 -0.74 -2.35 2.51
C PHE A 86 -1.11 -2.90 1.13
N VAL A 87 -1.71 -2.06 0.28
CA VAL A 87 -2.09 -2.44 -1.08
C VAL A 87 -0.92 -2.28 -2.04
N ILE A 88 -0.43 -3.37 -2.61
CA ILE A 88 0.74 -3.36 -3.52
C ILE A 88 0.35 -2.72 -4.86
N GLY A 89 1.15 -1.75 -5.30
CA GLY A 89 0.91 -0.94 -6.49
C GLY A 89 0.02 0.28 -6.25
N TRP A 90 -0.28 0.63 -5.00
CA TRP A 90 -1.18 1.72 -4.66
C TRP A 90 -0.77 3.07 -5.28
N PHE A 91 0.52 3.40 -5.16
CA PHE A 91 1.07 4.68 -5.63
C PHE A 91 1.22 4.77 -7.16
N VAL A 92 0.91 3.72 -7.92
CA VAL A 92 0.77 3.83 -9.39
C VAL A 92 -0.42 4.72 -9.74
N HIS A 93 -1.49 4.67 -8.94
CA HIS A 93 -2.74 5.36 -9.19
C HIS A 93 -3.04 6.49 -8.20
N ASN A 94 -2.48 6.41 -6.99
CA ASN A 94 -2.79 7.27 -5.86
C ASN A 94 -1.56 7.98 -5.31
N LYS A 95 -0.78 8.64 -6.19
CA LYS A 95 0.40 9.42 -5.80
C LYS A 95 0.03 10.60 -4.88
N PRO A 96 0.95 11.05 -4.02
CA PRO A 96 0.83 12.36 -3.37
C PRO A 96 0.52 13.45 -4.39
N MET A 97 -0.38 14.36 -4.03
CA MET A 97 -0.87 15.40 -4.95
C MET A 97 -0.17 16.75 -4.75
N ASN A 98 0.36 16.97 -3.55
CA ASN A 98 1.08 18.17 -3.14
C ASN A 98 1.90 17.86 -1.87
N ALA A 99 2.76 18.79 -1.45
CA ALA A 99 3.66 18.60 -0.31
C ALA A 99 2.92 18.33 1.03
N SER A 100 1.77 18.97 1.24
CA SER A 100 0.95 18.73 2.45
C SER A 100 0.40 17.32 2.47
N HIS A 101 -0.19 16.87 1.36
CA HIS A 101 -0.70 15.51 1.20
C HIS A 101 0.41 14.46 1.34
N GLN A 102 1.59 14.72 0.77
CA GLN A 102 2.78 13.87 0.93
C GLN A 102 3.18 13.73 2.39
N LYS A 103 3.27 14.84 3.13
CA LYS A 103 3.62 14.82 4.55
C LYS A 103 2.65 13.95 5.36
N SER A 104 1.35 14.03 5.06
CA SER A 104 0.34 13.16 5.68
C SER A 104 0.55 11.68 5.31
N ILE A 105 0.80 11.36 4.04
CA ILE A 105 1.05 9.97 3.60
C ILE A 105 2.30 9.40 4.29
N VAL A 106 3.42 10.13 4.27
CA VAL A 106 4.68 9.70 4.90
C VAL A 106 4.48 9.41 6.38
N ARG A 107 3.74 10.26 7.08
CA ARG A 107 3.41 10.02 8.49
C ARG A 107 2.60 8.73 8.67
N VAL A 108 1.54 8.54 7.89
CA VAL A 108 0.69 7.34 8.02
C VAL A 108 1.48 6.06 7.72
N VAL A 109 2.39 6.09 6.75
CA VAL A 109 3.28 4.94 6.47
C VAL A 109 4.26 4.71 7.62
N ALA A 110 4.86 5.77 8.17
CA ALA A 110 5.77 5.66 9.31
C ALA A 110 5.08 5.15 10.60
N ASP A 111 3.79 5.41 10.74
CA ASP A 111 2.97 4.98 11.88
C ASP A 111 2.53 3.49 11.78
N ILE A 112 2.84 2.77 10.69
CA ILE A 112 2.60 1.32 10.58
C ILE A 112 3.45 0.57 11.63
N GLU A 113 2.81 -0.25 12.46
CA GLU A 113 3.47 -1.00 13.54
C GLU A 113 4.33 -2.15 13.00
N SER A 114 3.82 -2.89 12.02
CA SER A 114 4.53 -4.00 11.38
C SER A 114 5.69 -3.51 10.52
N ASP A 115 6.92 -3.83 10.93
CA ASP A 115 8.12 -3.55 10.15
C ASP A 115 8.03 -4.14 8.74
N ALA A 116 7.52 -5.37 8.60
CA ALA A 116 7.41 -6.04 7.31
C ALA A 116 6.44 -5.33 6.35
N VAL A 117 5.29 -4.86 6.85
CA VAL A 117 4.33 -4.11 6.03
C VAL A 117 4.86 -2.70 5.74
N ARG A 118 5.48 -2.06 6.74
CA ARG A 118 6.04 -0.71 6.62
C ARG A 118 7.14 -0.65 5.58
N GLU A 119 8.08 -1.60 5.59
CA GLU A 119 9.18 -1.66 4.61
C GLU A 119 8.67 -1.77 3.17
N VAL A 120 7.62 -2.58 2.93
CA VAL A 120 6.99 -2.68 1.60
C VAL A 120 6.33 -1.37 1.21
N ALA A 121 5.60 -0.73 2.13
CA ALA A 121 4.94 0.54 1.88
C ALA A 121 5.93 1.68 1.60
N GLU A 122 7.02 1.76 2.36
CA GLU A 122 8.10 2.74 2.16
C GLU A 122 8.80 2.54 0.82
N ALA A 123 9.10 1.30 0.45
CA ALA A 123 9.73 0.98 -0.83
C ALA A 123 8.89 1.42 -2.05
N GLU A 124 7.56 1.31 -1.97
CA GLU A 124 6.67 1.82 -3.03
C GLU A 124 6.44 3.34 -2.95
N LEU A 125 6.41 3.91 -1.75
CA LEU A 125 6.20 5.35 -1.54
C LEU A 125 7.38 6.18 -2.03
N GLN A 126 8.61 5.74 -1.76
CA GLN A 126 9.83 6.49 -2.07
C GLN A 126 9.91 7.01 -3.52
N PRO A 127 9.71 6.19 -4.56
CA PRO A 127 9.70 6.67 -5.95
C PRO A 127 8.46 7.50 -6.33
N ALA A 128 7.44 7.55 -5.48
CA ALA A 128 6.21 8.31 -5.69
C ALA A 128 6.23 9.69 -5.02
N LEU A 129 7.24 10.00 -4.20
CA LEU A 129 7.39 11.29 -3.55
C LEU A 129 7.58 12.41 -4.60
N ILE A 130 6.93 13.54 -4.35
CA ILE A 130 7.14 14.79 -5.06
C ILE A 130 8.48 15.35 -4.58
N PRO A 131 9.44 15.60 -5.49
CA PRO A 131 10.70 16.25 -5.14
C PRO A 131 10.45 17.61 -4.50
N SER A 132 11.26 17.96 -3.50
CA SER A 132 11.15 19.30 -2.90
C SER A 132 11.60 20.35 -3.91
N THR A 133 10.96 21.52 -3.93
CA THR A 133 11.38 22.66 -4.78
C THR A 133 12.85 23.07 -4.53
N VAL A 134 13.38 22.78 -3.34
CA VAL A 134 14.79 23.04 -2.98
C VAL A 134 15.75 22.10 -3.74
N GLU A 135 15.38 20.83 -3.95
CA GLU A 135 16.15 19.89 -4.77
C GLU A 135 16.02 20.19 -6.27
N THR A 136 14.86 20.66 -6.72
CA THR A 136 14.67 21.04 -8.13
C THR A 136 15.45 22.30 -8.50
N LEU A 137 15.69 23.20 -7.54
CA LEU A 137 16.50 24.42 -7.71
C LEU A 137 18.01 24.20 -7.54
N SER A 138 18.44 23.08 -6.95
CA SER A 138 19.87 22.71 -6.86
C SER A 138 20.39 22.00 -8.12
N GLY A 139 19.59 21.95 -9.20
CA GLY A 139 19.97 21.45 -10.52
C GLY A 139 21.11 22.21 -11.22
N SER A 140 21.73 23.20 -10.57
CA SER A 140 23.05 23.71 -10.93
C SER A 140 24.15 22.96 -10.16
N ARG A 141 24.70 21.92 -10.83
CA ARG A 141 25.99 21.24 -10.62
C ARG A 141 26.61 21.27 -9.21
N LEU A 142 26.80 20.07 -8.64
CA LEU A 142 27.98 19.50 -7.96
C LEU A 142 27.45 18.44 -6.98
N GLY A 143 27.72 17.16 -7.18
CA GLY A 143 28.97 16.55 -6.75
C GLY A 143 28.78 15.92 -5.35
N THR A 144 28.70 14.59 -5.31
CA THR A 144 28.89 13.71 -4.13
C THR A 144 28.04 13.97 -2.88
N SER A 145 27.02 13.13 -2.64
CA SER A 145 26.41 12.94 -1.33
C SER A 145 26.59 11.50 -0.83
N VAL A 146 26.97 11.39 0.43
CA VAL A 146 27.70 10.31 1.11
C VAL A 146 26.80 9.14 1.58
N TYR A 147 25.64 8.91 0.97
CA TYR A 147 24.71 7.84 1.37
C TYR A 147 24.74 6.57 0.49
N MET A 148 25.88 6.28 -0.12
CA MET A 148 26.14 4.99 -0.78
C MET A 148 27.54 4.47 -0.45
N ASN A 149 27.78 4.09 0.80
CA ASN A 149 28.92 3.22 1.11
C ASN A 149 28.74 2.42 2.40
N ARG A 150 27.83 1.44 2.37
CA ARG A 150 28.01 0.16 3.08
C ARG A 150 27.35 -0.96 2.28
N ARG A 151 28.01 -1.35 1.19
CA ARG A 151 28.03 -2.72 0.65
C ARG A 151 29.04 -2.76 -0.50
N ALA A 152 30.30 -2.64 -0.15
CA ALA A 152 31.46 -3.07 -0.94
C ALA A 152 32.71 -3.00 -0.04
N ALA A 153 32.79 -3.88 0.95
CA ALA A 153 34.04 -4.32 1.55
C ALA A 153 33.77 -5.54 2.44
N SER A 154 34.25 -6.69 1.98
CA SER A 154 34.38 -8.01 2.64
C SER A 154 33.09 -8.82 2.81
#